data_AF-A0A7S3S0V3-F1
#
_entry.id   AF-A0A7S3S0V3-F1
#
_cell.length_a   1.000
_cell.length_b   1.000
_cell.length_c   1.000
_cell.angle_alpha   90.00
_cell.angle_beta   90.00
_cell.angle_gamma   90.00
#
_symmetry.space_group_name_H-M   'P 1'
#
loop_
_entity.id
_entity.type
_entity.pdbx_description
1 polymer ?
#
loop_
_entity_poly.entity_id
_entity_poly.type
_entity_poly.pdbx_seq_one_letter_code
_entity_poly.pdbx_strand_id
1 'polypeptide(L)'
;IDCLKLRANFLHYTTARTFQEEVAKAGKPGPAQLDAVKIELQRMTYAHAYVLYAVFFWERVQEVEREFPKVSPVLRLLFELLCLSVLDQSFDKGGGFGEFVAAGALPADAYAPLLKREKQLLSEIRPHAIPLVDGWNIPDFLLNSCLGRYDGRVYESL
;
A
#
# COMPACT_ATOMS: atom_id res chain seq x y z
N ILE A 1 -6.62 -9.03 0.43
CA ILE A 1 -5.91 -9.13 1.74
C ILE A 1 -5.09 -10.41 1.83
N ASP A 2 -5.65 -11.57 1.51
CA ASP A 2 -4.92 -12.85 1.68
C ASP A 2 -3.66 -12.94 0.81
N CYS A 3 -3.67 -12.41 -0.42
CA CYS A 3 -2.45 -12.33 -1.22
C CYS A 3 -1.34 -11.49 -0.55
N LEU A 4 -1.70 -10.40 0.15
CA LEU A 4 -0.75 -9.59 0.92
C LEU A 4 -0.19 -10.38 2.10
N LYS A 5 -1.03 -11.14 2.80
CA LYS A 5 -0.61 -12.02 3.90
C LYS A 5 0.34 -13.11 3.42
N LEU A 6 0.03 -13.77 2.31
CA LEU A 6 0.88 -14.80 1.70
C LEU A 6 2.26 -14.22 1.34
N ARG A 7 2.28 -13.05 0.69
CA ARG A 7 3.52 -12.34 0.37
C ARG A 7 4.32 -11.98 1.62
N ALA A 8 3.68 -11.42 2.64
CA ALA A 8 4.35 -11.06 3.90
C ALA A 8 4.93 -12.31 4.58
N ASN A 9 4.17 -13.39 4.68
CA ASN A 9 4.62 -14.65 5.27
C ASN A 9 5.81 -15.25 4.51
N PHE A 10 5.76 -15.21 3.18
CA PHE A 10 6.86 -15.64 2.32
C PHE A 10 8.13 -14.84 2.64
N LEU A 11 8.04 -13.51 2.69
CA LEU A 11 9.19 -12.65 3.01
C LEU A 11 9.70 -12.86 4.44
N HIS A 12 8.82 -12.99 5.43
CA HIS A 12 9.21 -13.33 6.79
C HIS A 12 10.03 -14.63 6.83
N TYR A 13 9.57 -15.66 6.14
CA TYR A 13 10.24 -16.95 6.09
C TYR A 13 11.60 -16.87 5.37
N THR A 14 11.65 -16.24 4.19
CA THR A 14 12.90 -16.12 3.42
C THR A 14 13.93 -15.28 4.17
N THR A 15 13.52 -14.16 4.77
CA THR A 15 14.41 -13.30 5.54
C THR A 15 14.94 -14.01 6.78
N ALA A 16 14.09 -14.74 7.50
CA ALA A 16 14.52 -15.53 8.66
C ALA A 16 15.54 -16.62 8.27
N ARG A 17 15.32 -17.29 7.13
CA ARG A 17 16.26 -18.29 6.60
C ARG A 17 17.61 -17.69 6.24
N THR A 18 17.63 -16.59 5.49
CA THR A 18 18.87 -15.89 5.12
C THR A 18 19.61 -15.40 6.36
N PHE A 19 18.91 -14.86 7.35
CA PHE A 19 19.51 -14.48 8.63
C PHE A 19 20.13 -15.68 9.35
N GLN A 20 19.44 -16.82 9.38
CA GLN A 20 19.96 -18.04 9.99
C GLN A 20 21.24 -18.54 9.28
N GLU A 21 21.30 -18.46 7.95
CA GLU A 21 22.48 -18.80 7.16
C GLU A 21 23.67 -17.89 7.50
N GLU A 22 23.45 -16.58 7.64
CA GLU A 22 24.51 -15.63 8.04
C GLU A 22 24.99 -15.85 9.48
N VAL A 23 24.07 -16.16 10.40
CA VAL A 23 24.41 -16.54 11.77
C VAL A 23 25.22 -17.83 11.82
N ALA A 24 24.87 -18.82 10.99
CA ALA A 24 25.60 -20.09 10.91
C ALA A 24 27.04 -19.91 10.42
N LYS A 25 27.27 -19.02 9.43
CA LYS A 25 28.62 -18.70 8.94
C LYS A 25 29.51 -18.08 10.02
N ALA A 26 28.93 -17.26 10.91
CA ALA A 26 29.67 -16.57 11.96
C ALA A 26 29.71 -17.33 13.30
N GLY A 27 28.89 -18.37 13.46
CA GLY A 27 28.75 -19.15 14.70
C GLY A 27 28.06 -18.42 15.86
N LYS A 28 27.66 -17.15 15.68
CA LYS A 28 26.91 -16.36 16.66
C LYS A 28 26.09 -15.25 15.99
N PRO A 29 24.94 -14.87 16.58
CA PRO A 29 24.24 -13.66 16.17
C PRO A 29 25.02 -12.42 16.62
N GLY A 30 25.06 -11.40 15.77
CA GLY A 30 25.74 -10.15 16.05
C GLY A 30 25.33 -9.02 15.12
N PRO A 31 25.80 -7.79 15.37
CA PRO A 31 25.44 -6.61 14.56
C PRO A 31 25.81 -6.75 13.08
N ALA A 32 26.94 -7.41 12.78
CA ALA A 32 27.38 -7.63 11.40
C ALA A 32 26.42 -8.55 10.62
N GLN A 33 25.86 -9.58 11.27
CA GLN A 33 24.89 -10.49 10.65
C GLN A 33 23.56 -9.79 10.38
N LEU A 34 23.14 -8.91 11.30
CA LEU A 34 21.96 -8.08 11.09
C LEU A 34 22.15 -7.07 9.95
N ASP A 35 23.34 -6.44 9.87
CA ASP A 35 23.65 -5.50 8.80
C ASP A 35 23.69 -6.19 7.42
N ALA A 36 24.15 -7.45 7.38
CA ALA A 36 24.19 -8.25 6.15
C ALA A 36 22.80 -8.55 5.57
N VAL A 37 21.76 -8.65 6.41
CA VAL A 37 20.37 -8.98 5.98
C VAL A 37 19.41 -7.79 6.10
N LYS A 38 19.93 -6.56 6.27
CA LYS A 38 19.11 -5.37 6.55
C LYS A 38 18.12 -5.05 5.44
N ILE A 39 18.46 -5.35 4.19
CA ILE A 39 17.61 -5.09 3.03
C ILE A 39 16.38 -5.99 3.08
N GLU A 40 16.59 -7.28 3.36
CA GLU A 40 15.54 -8.29 3.51
C GLU A 40 14.64 -7.97 4.72
N LEU A 41 15.23 -7.52 5.84
CA LEU A 41 14.49 -7.08 7.01
C LEU A 41 13.60 -5.87 6.71
N GLN A 42 14.13 -4.88 5.97
CA GLN A 42 13.35 -3.70 5.59
C GLN A 42 12.18 -4.08 4.66
N ARG A 43 12.43 -4.91 3.65
CA ARG A 43 11.37 -5.40 2.73
C ARG A 43 10.29 -6.19 3.46
N MET A 44 10.69 -7.11 4.34
CA MET A 44 9.79 -7.87 5.20
C MET A 44 8.92 -6.94 6.07
N THR A 45 9.53 -5.92 6.66
CA THR A 45 8.81 -4.95 7.53
C THR A 45 7.76 -4.17 6.74
N TYR A 46 8.09 -3.69 5.54
CA TYR A 46 7.10 -3.04 4.67
C TYR A 46 5.97 -3.99 4.26
N ALA A 47 6.30 -5.21 3.86
CA ALA A 47 5.28 -6.21 3.50
C ALA A 47 4.30 -6.47 4.65
N HIS A 48 4.81 -6.56 5.88
CA HIS A 48 3.99 -6.69 7.08
C HIS A 48 3.12 -5.44 7.32
N ALA A 49 3.70 -4.24 7.20
CA ALA A 49 2.96 -2.99 7.35
C ALA A 49 1.80 -2.86 6.34
N TYR A 50 2.00 -3.29 5.09
CA TYR A 50 0.92 -3.29 4.09
C TYR A 50 -0.23 -4.25 4.42
N VAL A 51 0.07 -5.38 5.07
CA VAL A 51 -0.99 -6.26 5.61
C VAL A 51 -1.80 -5.52 6.68
N LEU A 52 -1.13 -4.84 7.61
CA LEU A 52 -1.80 -4.07 8.66
C LEU A 52 -2.66 -2.95 8.07
N TYR A 53 -2.13 -2.19 7.12
CA TYR A 53 -2.90 -1.16 6.42
C TYR A 53 -4.14 -1.73 5.75
N ALA A 54 -4.01 -2.84 5.01
CA ALA A 54 -5.15 -3.44 4.34
C ALA A 54 -6.20 -3.98 5.33
N VAL A 55 -5.77 -4.57 6.44
CA VAL A 55 -6.68 -5.08 7.49
C VAL A 55 -7.43 -3.93 8.15
N PHE A 56 -6.72 -2.93 8.68
CA PHE A 56 -7.36 -1.81 9.39
C PHE A 56 -8.22 -0.94 8.47
N PHE A 57 -7.79 -0.74 7.22
CA PHE A 57 -8.61 -0.03 6.23
C PHE A 57 -9.92 -0.78 5.99
N TRP A 58 -9.86 -2.09 5.77
CA TRP A 58 -11.05 -2.89 5.51
C TRP A 58 -12.01 -2.94 6.71
N GLU A 59 -11.48 -3.12 7.92
CA GLU A 59 -12.26 -3.04 9.16
C GLU A 59 -13.00 -1.70 9.26
N ARG A 60 -12.30 -0.58 9.00
CA ARG A 60 -12.93 0.75 9.00
C ARG A 60 -13.98 0.91 7.90
N VAL A 61 -13.76 0.36 6.71
CA VAL A 61 -14.76 0.37 5.62
C VAL A 61 -16.05 -0.33 6.06
N GLN A 62 -15.93 -1.46 6.77
CA GLN A 62 -17.09 -2.20 7.29
C GLN A 62 -17.85 -1.43 8.38
N GLU A 63 -17.14 -0.68 9.23
CA GLU A 63 -17.76 0.21 10.22
C GLU A 63 -18.52 1.36 9.54
N VAL A 64 -17.85 2.06 8.61
CA VAL A 64 -18.45 3.18 7.87
C VAL A 64 -19.63 2.74 7.02
N GLU A 65 -19.63 1.51 6.50
CA GLU A 65 -20.78 0.98 5.77
C GLU A 65 -22.05 0.89 6.61
N ARG A 66 -21.92 0.60 7.91
CA ARG A 66 -23.06 0.51 8.83
C ARG A 66 -23.64 1.88 9.16
N GLU A 67 -22.78 2.90 9.28
CA GLU A 67 -23.18 4.25 9.69
C GLU A 67 -23.51 5.16 8.49
N PHE A 68 -22.70 5.08 7.42
CA PHE A 68 -22.77 5.91 6.23
C PHE A 68 -22.74 5.07 4.93
N PRO A 69 -23.84 4.37 4.61
CA PRO A 69 -23.88 3.41 3.49
C PRO A 69 -23.63 4.06 2.13
N LYS A 70 -23.88 5.37 1.98
CA LYS A 70 -23.64 6.11 0.73
C LYS A 70 -22.15 6.37 0.45
N VAL A 71 -21.31 6.39 1.49
CA VAL A 71 -19.86 6.69 1.38
C VAL A 71 -19.05 5.42 1.18
N SER A 72 -19.52 4.29 1.73
CA SER A 72 -18.85 2.99 1.65
C SER A 72 -18.42 2.57 0.23
N PRO A 73 -19.23 2.73 -0.84
CA PRO A 73 -18.81 2.36 -2.19
C PRO A 73 -17.52 3.08 -2.63
N VAL A 74 -17.40 4.37 -2.35
CA VAL A 74 -16.22 5.17 -2.72
C VAL A 74 -14.99 4.71 -1.92
N LEU A 75 -15.16 4.40 -0.63
CA LEU A 75 -14.07 3.87 0.20
C LEU A 75 -13.62 2.47 -0.24
N ARG A 76 -14.54 1.64 -0.73
CA ARG A 76 -14.21 0.33 -1.32
C ARG A 76 -13.36 0.47 -2.59
N LEU A 77 -13.63 1.47 -3.43
CA LEU A 77 -12.78 1.78 -4.60
C LEU A 77 -11.37 2.18 -4.18
N LEU A 78 -11.26 3.05 -3.16
CA LEU A 78 -9.96 3.45 -2.61
C LEU A 78 -9.20 2.28 -1.98
N PHE A 79 -9.90 1.39 -1.28
CA PHE A 79 -9.32 0.18 -0.72
C PHE A 79 -8.77 -0.76 -1.80
N GLU A 80 -9.53 -0.95 -2.88
CA GLU A 80 -9.10 -1.77 -4.01
C GLU A 80 -7.88 -1.14 -4.69
N LEU A 81 -7.91 0.18 -4.92
CA LEU A 81 -6.78 0.92 -5.49
C LEU A 81 -5.52 0.80 -4.62
N LEU A 82 -5.65 0.93 -3.29
CA LEU A 82 -4.54 0.73 -2.36
C LEU A 82 -3.94 -0.68 -2.49
N CYS A 83 -4.78 -1.71 -2.59
CA CYS A 83 -4.30 -3.08 -2.74
C CYS A 83 -3.57 -3.28 -4.07
N LEU A 84 -4.08 -2.72 -5.17
CA LEU A 84 -3.46 -2.81 -6.49
C LEU A 84 -2.17 -1.98 -6.58
N SER A 85 -2.12 -0.80 -5.95
CA SER A 85 -0.91 0.03 -5.97
C SER A 85 0.25 -0.65 -5.25
N VAL A 86 -0.01 -1.42 -4.19
CA VAL A 86 1.03 -2.23 -3.51
C VAL A 86 1.53 -3.40 -4.38
N LEU A 87 0.68 -3.90 -5.28
CA LEU A 87 1.03 -4.97 -6.23
C LEU A 87 1.90 -4.46 -7.38
N ASP A 88 1.77 -3.19 -7.76
CA ASP A 88 2.52 -2.63 -8.87
C ASP A 88 4.03 -2.57 -8.59
N GLN A 89 4.82 -2.79 -9.64
CA GLN A 89 6.28 -2.80 -9.59
C GLN A 89 6.88 -1.42 -9.35
N SER A 90 6.15 -0.36 -9.69
CA SER A 90 6.59 1.02 -9.50
C SER A 90 6.40 1.54 -8.07
N PHE A 91 5.86 0.73 -7.16
CA PHE A 91 5.63 1.16 -5.78
C PHE A 91 6.94 1.16 -4.97
N ASP A 92 7.41 2.39 -4.69
CA ASP A 92 8.75 2.76 -4.20
C ASP A 92 9.30 1.97 -3.00
N LYS A 93 8.44 1.41 -2.13
CA LYS A 93 8.88 0.83 -0.84
C LYS A 93 8.37 -0.58 -0.61
N GLY A 94 8.94 -1.54 -1.34
CA GLY A 94 8.57 -2.94 -1.20
C GLY A 94 7.15 -3.19 -1.71
N GLY A 95 6.79 -2.63 -2.86
CA GLY A 95 5.85 -3.29 -3.75
C GLY A 95 6.58 -4.31 -4.64
N GLY A 96 5.86 -4.86 -5.61
CA GLY A 96 6.48 -5.68 -6.65
C GLY A 96 5.74 -6.98 -6.89
N PHE A 97 5.06 -7.02 -8.03
CA PHE A 97 4.34 -8.19 -8.54
C PHE A 97 5.16 -9.49 -8.47
N GLY A 98 6.48 -9.41 -8.70
CA GLY A 98 7.37 -10.57 -8.64
C GLY A 98 7.40 -11.28 -7.28
N GLU A 99 7.24 -10.56 -6.17
CA GLU A 99 7.19 -11.18 -4.84
C GLU A 99 5.88 -11.92 -4.60
N PHE A 100 4.78 -11.43 -5.15
CA PHE A 100 3.49 -12.12 -5.09
C PHE A 100 3.49 -13.40 -5.92
N VAL A 101 4.16 -13.37 -7.07
CA VAL A 101 4.39 -14.57 -7.89
C VAL A 101 5.31 -15.55 -7.16
N ALA A 102 6.43 -15.09 -6.59
CA ALA A 102 7.36 -15.92 -5.83
C ALA A 102 6.71 -16.56 -4.58
N ALA A 103 5.81 -15.84 -3.93
CA ALA A 103 5.02 -16.33 -2.81
C ALA A 103 3.89 -17.29 -3.22
N GLY A 104 3.66 -17.50 -4.52
CA GLY A 104 2.53 -18.28 -5.04
C GLY A 104 1.17 -17.64 -4.79
N ALA A 105 1.13 -16.34 -4.46
CA ALA A 105 -0.09 -15.61 -4.17
C ALA A 105 -0.84 -15.17 -5.44
N LEU A 106 -0.12 -15.01 -6.55
CA LEU A 106 -0.66 -14.65 -7.86
C LEU A 106 0.10 -15.39 -8.98
N PRO A 107 -0.59 -15.78 -10.07
CA PRO A 107 0.08 -16.32 -11.24
C PRO A 107 0.73 -15.20 -12.07
N ALA A 108 1.77 -15.52 -12.84
CA ALA A 108 2.55 -14.51 -13.58
C ALA A 108 1.75 -13.77 -14.67
N ASP A 109 0.69 -14.38 -15.19
CA ASP A 109 -0.21 -13.81 -16.19
C ASP A 109 -1.24 -12.83 -15.60
N ALA A 110 -1.37 -12.75 -14.27
CA ALA A 110 -2.30 -11.84 -13.60
C ALA A 110 -1.93 -10.36 -13.73
N TYR A 111 -0.71 -10.01 -14.14
CA TYR A 111 -0.26 -8.62 -14.20
C TYR A 111 -1.11 -7.75 -15.14
N ALA A 112 -1.33 -8.21 -16.37
CA ALA A 112 -2.08 -7.45 -17.37
C ALA A 112 -3.55 -7.15 -16.96
N PRO A 113 -4.35 -8.12 -16.46
CA PRO A 113 -5.69 -7.80 -15.98
C PRO A 113 -5.70 -6.91 -14.74
N LEU A 114 -4.73 -7.03 -13.82
CA LEU A 114 -4.63 -6.16 -12.65
C LEU A 114 -4.33 -4.71 -13.04
N LEU A 115 -3.38 -4.49 -13.96
CA LEU A 115 -3.09 -3.15 -14.49
C LEU A 115 -4.31 -2.54 -15.22
N LYS A 116 -5.07 -3.37 -15.93
CA LYS A 116 -6.33 -2.93 -16.55
C LYS A 116 -7.34 -2.50 -15.48
N ARG A 117 -7.49 -3.26 -14.39
CA ARG A 117 -8.40 -2.93 -13.28
C ARG A 117 -7.98 -1.65 -12.58
N GLU A 118 -6.69 -1.45 -12.33
CA GLU A 118 -6.16 -0.22 -11.73
C GLU A 118 -6.55 1.03 -12.54
N LYS A 119 -6.38 0.99 -13.88
CA LYS A 119 -6.80 2.09 -14.76
C LYS A 119 -8.30 2.37 -14.72
N GLN A 120 -9.12 1.32 -14.59
CA GLN A 120 -10.57 1.45 -14.43
C GLN A 120 -10.90 2.12 -13.09
N LEU A 121 -10.29 1.67 -12.00
CA LEU A 121 -10.46 2.26 -10.67
C LEU A 121 -10.11 3.74 -10.65
N LEU A 122 -8.99 4.14 -11.27
CA LEU A 122 -8.62 5.55 -11.37
C LEU A 122 -9.69 6.39 -12.08
N SER A 123 -10.34 5.82 -13.11
CA SER A 123 -11.45 6.47 -13.81
C SER A 123 -12.72 6.55 -12.94
N GLU A 124 -13.02 5.49 -12.18
CA GLU A 124 -14.16 5.44 -11.24
C GLU A 124 -13.97 6.40 -10.05
N ILE A 125 -12.74 6.59 -9.57
CA ILE A 125 -12.41 7.48 -8.44
C ILE A 125 -12.33 8.95 -8.86
N ARG A 126 -11.98 9.24 -10.12
CA ARG A 126 -11.80 10.61 -10.64
C ARG A 126 -12.92 11.61 -10.30
N PRO A 127 -14.23 11.29 -10.43
CA PRO A 127 -15.31 12.22 -10.05
C PRO A 127 -15.38 12.49 -8.54
N HIS A 128 -14.85 11.59 -7.72
CA HIS A 128 -14.84 11.72 -6.26
C HIS A 128 -13.57 12.35 -5.70
N ALA A 129 -12.53 12.55 -6.52
CA ALA A 129 -11.22 12.99 -6.06
C ALA A 129 -11.27 14.32 -5.28
N ILE A 130 -12.00 15.33 -5.77
CA ILE A 130 -12.16 16.62 -5.09
C ILE A 130 -12.96 16.47 -3.77
N PRO A 131 -14.18 15.89 -3.77
CA PRO A 131 -14.92 15.64 -2.53
C PRO A 131 -14.15 14.84 -1.47
N LEU A 132 -13.30 13.89 -1.88
CA LEU A 132 -12.50 13.09 -0.97
C LEU A 132 -11.41 13.89 -0.26
N VAL A 133 -10.75 14.82 -0.96
CA VAL A 133 -9.76 15.71 -0.32
C VAL A 133 -10.45 16.81 0.49
N ASP A 134 -11.58 17.32 0.02
CA ASP A 134 -12.38 18.31 0.75
C ASP A 134 -12.94 17.75 2.07
N GLY A 135 -13.18 16.43 2.13
CA GLY A 135 -13.63 15.74 3.34
C GLY A 135 -12.67 15.83 4.54
N TRP A 136 -11.40 16.19 4.31
CA TRP A 136 -10.45 16.48 5.39
C TRP A 136 -10.70 17.86 6.05
N ASN A 137 -11.47 18.72 5.37
CA ASN A 137 -11.88 20.04 5.84
C ASN A 137 -10.69 20.89 6.36
N ILE A 138 -9.59 20.87 5.60
CA ILE A 138 -8.37 21.62 5.93
C ILE A 138 -8.59 23.08 5.48
N PRO A 139 -8.55 24.07 6.39
CA PRO A 139 -8.77 25.46 6.01
C PRO A 139 -7.58 26.04 5.24
N ASP A 140 -7.85 26.98 4.33
CA ASP A 140 -6.83 27.59 3.44
C ASP A 140 -5.62 28.19 4.19
N PHE A 141 -5.84 28.79 5.37
CA PHE A 141 -4.74 29.35 6.17
C PHE A 141 -3.80 28.28 6.73
N LEU A 142 -4.31 27.06 6.98
CA LEU A 142 -3.52 25.93 7.44
C LEU A 142 -2.83 25.23 6.27
N LEU A 143 -3.55 25.09 5.14
CA LEU A 143 -2.99 24.52 3.91
C LEU A 143 -1.89 25.40 3.33
N ASN A 144 -2.03 26.72 3.46
CA ASN A 144 -1.05 27.75 3.07
C ASN A 144 -0.47 27.52 1.67
N SER A 145 -1.34 27.22 0.70
CA SER A 145 -0.97 26.90 -0.67
C SER A 145 -1.84 27.65 -1.65
N CYS A 146 -1.23 28.48 -2.51
CA CYS A 146 -1.95 29.22 -3.55
C CYS A 146 -2.57 28.29 -4.61
N LEU A 147 -1.92 27.15 -4.91
CA LEU A 147 -2.45 26.13 -5.84
C LEU A 147 -3.59 25.30 -5.22
N GLY A 148 -3.60 25.15 -3.90
CA GLY A 148 -4.52 24.28 -3.16
C GLY A 148 -5.75 24.99 -2.60
N ARG A 149 -5.98 26.26 -2.95
CA ARG A 149 -7.08 27.06 -2.41
C ARG A 149 -8.44 26.41 -2.68
N TYR A 150 -9.29 26.40 -1.65
CA TYR A 150 -10.64 25.85 -1.75
C TYR A 150 -11.51 26.57 -2.80
N ASP A 151 -11.32 27.88 -2.99
CA ASP A 151 -12.09 28.69 -3.94
C ASP A 151 -11.64 28.55 -5.42
N GLY A 152 -10.56 27.82 -5.69
CA GLY A 152 -10.01 27.63 -7.03
C GLY A 152 -9.43 28.90 -7.69
N ARG A 153 -9.34 30.03 -6.98
CA ARG A 153 -8.77 31.30 -7.50
C ARG A 153 -7.25 31.31 -7.38
N VAL A 154 -6.64 30.36 -8.10
CA VAL A 154 -5.22 30.10 -8.04
C VAL A 154 -4.42 31.23 -8.67
N TYR A 155 -4.83 31.73 -9.84
CA TYR A 155 -4.06 32.69 -10.63
C TYR A 155 -4.00 34.08 -10.01
N GLU A 156 -5.04 34.49 -9.28
CA GLU A 156 -5.10 35.77 -8.58
C GLU A 156 -4.27 35.76 -7.28
N SER A 157 -3.94 34.57 -6.78
CA SER A 157 -3.25 34.37 -5.51
C SER A 157 -1.78 33.99 -5.66
N LEU A 158 -1.30 33.77 -6.89
CA LEU A 158 0.08 33.35 -7.21
C LEU A 158 1.05 34.53 -7.27
#